data_AF-A0A835I0Z9-F1
#
_entry.id   AF-A0A835I0Z9-F1
#
_cell.length_a   1.000
_cell.length_b   1.000
_cell.length_c   1.000
_cell.angle_alpha   90.00
_cell.angle_beta   90.00
_cell.angle_gamma   90.00
#
_symmetry.space_group_name_H-M   'P 1'
#
loop_
_entity.id
_entity.type
_entity.pdbx_description
1 polymer ?
#
loop_
_entity_poly.entity_id
_entity_poly.type
_entity_poly.pdbx_seq_one_letter_code
_entity_poly.pdbx_strand_id
1 'polypeptide(L)'
;MTIQLGSVTTIVVSSANMAKEVLQKHDQPFSARAIPDAMRALNHHEVPMVCLPSIDLQWRNFRNFFTSQMFTSQRLNDQTVRLQKVKDLMTHGLHPRALQV
;
A
#
# COMPACT_ATOMS: atom_id res chain seq x y z
N MET A 1 -5.68 -22.94 -3.15
CA MET A 1 -4.27 -23.34 -2.91
C MET A 1 -3.92 -22.91 -1.50
N THR A 2 -3.39 -23.81 -0.67
CA THR A 2 -3.02 -23.53 0.72
C THR A 2 -1.54 -23.85 0.89
N ILE A 3 -0.79 -22.95 1.51
CA ILE A 3 0.64 -23.10 1.80
C ILE A 3 0.89 -22.90 3.30
N GLN A 4 1.91 -23.56 3.84
CA GLN A 4 2.37 -23.35 5.21
C GLN A 4 3.67 -22.54 5.16
N LEU A 5 3.66 -21.34 5.73
CA LEU A 5 4.84 -20.49 5.90
C LEU A 5 5.37 -20.67 7.32
N GLY A 6 6.19 -21.70 7.52
CA GLY A 6 6.57 -22.15 8.85
C GLY A 6 5.34 -22.64 9.63
N SER A 7 4.99 -21.96 10.72
CA SER A 7 3.79 -22.24 11.52
C SER A 7 2.53 -21.50 11.03
N VAL A 8 2.65 -20.66 10.00
CA VAL A 8 1.54 -19.81 9.53
C VAL A 8 0.86 -20.42 8.30
N THR A 9 -0.40 -20.84 8.47
CA THR A 9 -1.23 -21.28 7.33
C THR A 9 -1.65 -20.09 6.49
N THR A 10 -1.36 -20.15 5.19
CA THR A 10 -1.66 -19.08 4.24
C THR A 10 -2.48 -19.61 3.08
N ILE A 11 -3.59 -18.94 2.77
CA ILE A 11 -4.46 -19.27 1.64
C ILE A 11 -4.13 -18.34 0.48
N VAL A 12 -3.80 -18.92 -0.68
CA VAL A 12 -3.48 -18.15 -1.88
C VAL A 12 -4.74 -17.98 -2.72
N VAL A 13 -5.13 -16.72 -2.93
CA VAL A 13 -6.24 -16.29 -3.78
C VAL A 13 -5.69 -15.86 -5.14
N SER A 14 -5.85 -16.69 -6.16
CA SER A 14 -5.19 -16.54 -7.48
C SER A 14 -6.15 -16.38 -8.65
N SER A 15 -7.41 -15.97 -8.41
CA SER A 15 -8.38 -15.67 -9.46
C SER A 15 -9.21 -14.45 -9.12
N ALA A 16 -9.67 -13.72 -10.14
CA ALA A 16 -10.52 -12.55 -9.98
C ALA A 16 -11.84 -12.87 -9.25
N ASN A 17 -12.46 -14.01 -9.60
CA ASN A 17 -13.70 -14.44 -8.96
C ASN A 17 -13.50 -14.65 -7.46
N MET A 18 -12.44 -15.36 -7.06
CA MET A 18 -12.16 -15.59 -5.64
C MET A 18 -11.72 -14.31 -4.92
N ALA A 19 -10.98 -13.42 -5.59
CA ALA A 19 -10.63 -12.11 -5.04
C ALA A 19 -11.89 -11.27 -4.74
N LYS A 20 -12.92 -11.34 -5.59
CA LYS A 20 -14.21 -10.68 -5.34
C LYS A 20 -14.92 -11.25 -4.11
N GLU A 21 -14.93 -12.57 -3.94
CA GLU A 21 -15.50 -13.20 -2.75
C GLU A 21 -14.81 -12.70 -1.48
N VAL A 22 -13.47 -12.69 -1.47
CA VAL A 22 -12.68 -12.35 -0.27
C VAL A 22 -12.62 -10.85 0.02
N LEU A 23 -12.41 -10.00 -1.00
CA LEU A 23 -12.14 -8.57 -0.82
C LEU A 23 -13.38 -7.68 -0.96
N GLN A 24 -14.52 -8.22 -1.37
CA GLN A 24 -15.77 -7.45 -1.52
C GLN A 24 -16.95 -8.08 -0.80
N LYS A 25 -17.25 -9.37 -1.04
CA LYS A 25 -18.44 -10.00 -0.45
C LYS A 25 -18.25 -10.39 1.01
N HIS A 26 -17.03 -10.80 1.38
CA HIS A 26 -16.65 -11.21 2.72
C HIS A 26 -15.48 -10.39 3.26
N ASP A 27 -15.40 -9.12 2.87
CA ASP A 27 -14.27 -8.23 3.17
C ASP A 27 -14.03 -8.00 4.66
N GLN A 28 -15.09 -7.92 5.47
CA GLN A 28 -15.00 -7.64 6.89
C GLN A 28 -14.24 -8.74 7.68
N PRO A 29 -14.58 -10.05 7.58
CA PRO A 29 -13.77 -11.12 8.17
C PRO A 29 -12.31 -11.15 7.69
N PHE A 30 -12.05 -10.76 6.44
CA PHE A 30 -10.71 -10.76 5.84
C PHE A 30 -9.99 -9.40 5.96
N SER A 31 -10.51 -8.48 6.77
CA SER A 31 -9.94 -7.14 6.95
C SER A 31 -8.73 -7.08 7.91
N ALA A 32 -8.47 -8.17 8.63
CA ALA A 32 -7.33 -8.29 9.54
C ALA A 32 -5.99 -8.24 8.79
N ARG A 33 -4.95 -7.70 9.45
CA ARG A 33 -3.61 -7.55 8.89
C ARG A 33 -2.64 -8.53 9.52
N ALA A 34 -1.92 -9.29 8.71
CA ALA A 34 -0.74 -10.02 9.17
C ALA A 34 0.41 -9.03 9.35
N ILE A 35 0.80 -8.76 10.61
CA ILE A 35 1.87 -7.82 10.95
C ILE A 35 3.20 -8.58 11.04
N PRO A 36 4.18 -8.31 10.15
CA PRO A 36 5.52 -8.87 10.27
C PRO A 36 6.22 -8.34 11.52
N ASP A 37 7.12 -9.12 12.12
CA ASP A 37 7.82 -8.70 13.35
C ASP A 37 8.65 -7.43 13.17
N ALA A 38 9.18 -7.18 11.97
CA ALA A 38 9.86 -5.93 11.66
C ALA A 38 8.96 -4.69 11.85
N MET A 39 7.65 -4.81 11.64
CA MET A 39 6.69 -3.72 11.87
C MET A 39 6.35 -3.54 13.35
N ARG A 40 6.68 -4.50 14.21
CA ARG A 40 6.51 -4.36 15.67
C ARG A 40 7.64 -3.55 16.31
N ALA A 41 8.77 -3.37 15.62
CA ALA A 41 9.85 -2.51 16.10
C ALA A 41 9.28 -1.11 16.41
N LEU A 42 9.65 -0.58 17.59
CA LEU A 42 9.21 0.74 18.06
C LEU A 42 7.67 0.92 18.09
N ASN A 43 6.91 -0.18 18.22
CA ASN A 43 5.45 -0.20 18.17
C ASN A 43 4.86 0.42 16.87
N HIS A 44 5.62 0.38 15.77
CA HIS A 44 5.20 0.97 14.50
C HIS A 44 3.93 0.39 13.91
N HIS A 45 3.48 -0.79 14.32
CA HIS A 45 2.23 -1.39 13.87
C HIS A 45 0.96 -0.75 14.48
N GLU A 46 1.08 0.02 15.56
CA GLU A 46 -0.07 0.57 16.29
C GLU A 46 -0.61 1.87 15.72
N VAL A 47 0.16 2.54 14.85
CA VAL A 47 -0.12 3.90 14.38
C VAL A 47 -0.59 3.98 12.92
N PRO A 48 0.07 3.34 11.93
CA PRO A 48 -0.21 3.61 10.54
C PRO A 48 -1.49 2.90 10.10
N MET A 49 -2.30 3.61 9.30
CA MET A 49 -3.55 3.09 8.71
C MET A 49 -3.38 1.73 8.02
N VAL A 50 -2.20 1.41 7.48
CA VAL A 50 -1.95 0.12 6.80
C VAL A 50 -1.96 -1.08 7.75
N CYS A 51 -1.66 -0.88 9.04
CA CYS A 51 -1.59 -1.93 10.06
C CYS A 51 -2.89 -2.05 10.88
N LEU A 52 -3.69 -0.98 10.92
CA LEU A 52 -4.95 -0.96 11.67
C LEU A 52 -6.06 -1.75 10.95
N PRO A 53 -6.90 -2.51 11.68
CA PRO A 53 -8.12 -3.12 11.13
C PRO A 53 -9.12 -2.08 10.63
N SER A 54 -9.90 -2.39 9.59
CA SER A 54 -10.89 -1.44 9.03
C SER A 54 -12.07 -1.11 9.97
N ILE A 55 -12.30 -1.96 10.97
CA ILE A 55 -13.30 -1.72 12.02
C ILE A 55 -12.85 -0.64 13.02
N ASP A 56 -11.54 -0.34 13.10
CA ASP A 56 -11.00 0.66 14.01
C ASP A 56 -11.42 2.08 13.58
N LEU A 57 -11.83 2.90 14.54
CA LEU A 57 -12.18 4.30 14.32
C LEU A 57 -10.99 5.11 13.81
N GLN A 58 -9.77 4.84 14.29
CA GLN A 58 -8.56 5.51 13.82
C GLN A 58 -8.31 5.20 12.34
N TRP A 59 -8.49 3.94 11.92
CA TRP A 59 -8.39 3.57 10.51
C TRP A 59 -9.37 4.38 9.66
N ARG A 60 -10.63 4.50 10.09
CA ARG A 60 -11.66 5.27 9.38
C ARG A 60 -11.33 6.76 9.31
N ASN A 61 -10.80 7.32 10.38
CA ASN A 61 -10.38 8.73 10.43
C ASN A 61 -9.23 9.00 9.46
N PHE A 62 -8.19 8.16 9.46
CA PHE A 62 -7.11 8.26 8.49
C PHE A 62 -7.61 8.10 7.06
N ARG A 63 -8.46 7.09 6.81
CA ARG A 63 -9.04 6.85 5.49
C ARG A 63 -9.78 8.08 4.99
N ASN A 64 -10.64 8.67 5.82
CA ASN A 64 -11.39 9.87 5.47
C ASN A 64 -10.46 11.07 5.21
N PHE A 65 -9.47 11.31 6.06
CA PHE A 65 -8.49 12.38 5.87
C PHE A 65 -7.74 12.22 4.54
N PHE A 66 -7.22 11.02 4.26
CA PHE A 66 -6.52 10.75 3.01
C PHE A 66 -7.43 10.94 1.79
N THR A 67 -8.66 10.43 1.81
CA THR A 67 -9.58 10.54 0.66
C THR A 67 -10.08 11.96 0.45
N SER A 68 -10.33 12.72 1.51
CA SER A 68 -10.90 14.07 1.42
C SER A 68 -9.87 15.17 1.24
N GLN A 69 -8.61 14.96 1.67
CA GLN A 69 -7.59 16.02 1.68
C GLN A 69 -6.38 15.70 0.80
N MET A 70 -5.88 14.47 0.81
CA MET A 70 -4.58 14.13 0.19
C MET A 70 -4.72 13.53 -1.22
N PHE A 71 -5.68 12.62 -1.40
CA PHE A 71 -5.88 11.86 -2.64
C PHE A 71 -7.10 12.33 -3.43
N THR A 72 -7.44 13.61 -3.33
CA THR A 72 -8.50 14.20 -4.17
C THR A 72 -8.03 14.32 -5.62
N SER A 73 -8.96 14.26 -6.57
CA SER A 73 -8.64 14.42 -8.00
C SER A 73 -7.88 15.73 -8.28
N GLN A 74 -8.22 16.82 -7.60
CA GLN A 74 -7.51 18.09 -7.73
C GLN A 74 -6.03 17.97 -7.34
N ARG A 75 -5.73 17.38 -6.16
CA ARG A 75 -4.36 17.18 -5.69
C ARG A 75 -3.58 16.21 -6.57
N LEU A 76 -4.23 15.16 -7.03
CA LEU A 76 -3.62 14.16 -7.92
C LEU A 76 -3.36 14.72 -9.32
N ASN A 77 -4.20 15.63 -9.81
CA ASN A 77 -4.02 16.26 -11.11
C ASN A 77 -2.91 17.32 -11.13
N ASP A 78 -2.52 17.86 -9.96
CA ASP A 78 -1.30 18.68 -9.87
C ASP A 78 -0.07 17.79 -10.10
N GLN A 79 0.54 17.98 -11.26
CA GLN A 79 1.68 17.21 -11.73
C GLN A 79 3.01 17.95 -11.55
N THR A 80 2.99 19.19 -11.06
CA THR A 80 4.14 20.11 -11.11
C THR A 80 5.39 19.51 -10.49
N VAL A 81 5.27 19.04 -9.24
CA VAL A 81 6.38 18.42 -8.50
C VAL A 81 6.82 17.10 -9.15
N ARG A 82 5.88 16.29 -9.64
CA ARG A 82 6.20 14.99 -10.26
C ARG A 82 6.97 15.18 -11.56
N LEU A 83 6.53 16.11 -12.41
CA LEU A 83 7.21 16.43 -13.67
C LEU A 83 8.59 17.02 -13.41
N GLN A 84 8.73 17.87 -12.40
CA GLN A 84 10.05 18.36 -12.01
C GLN A 84 10.97 17.21 -11.57
N LYS A 85 10.49 16.28 -10.72
CA LYS A 85 11.31 15.12 -10.30
C LYS A 85 11.66 14.18 -11.45
N VAL A 86 10.77 14.00 -12.42
CA VAL A 86 11.10 13.25 -13.64
C VAL A 86 12.18 13.96 -14.45
N LYS A 87 12.13 15.30 -14.59
CA LYS A 87 13.19 16.07 -15.25
C LYS A 87 14.52 16.00 -14.51
N ASP A 88 14.51 16.13 -13.18
CA ASP A 88 15.71 16.00 -12.34
C ASP A 88 16.33 14.61 -12.54
N LEU A 89 15.51 13.55 -12.52
CA LEU A 89 15.95 12.17 -12.75
C LEU A 89 16.53 11.97 -14.15
N MET A 90 15.93 12.53 -15.19
CA MET A 90 16.47 12.43 -16.55
C MET A 90 17.80 13.19 -16.68
N THR A 91 17.92 14.34 -16.01
CA THR A 91 19.12 15.19 -16.10
C THR A 91 20.30 14.60 -15.33
N HIS A 92 20.05 13.99 -14.16
CA HIS A 92 21.10 13.49 -13.27
C HIS A 92 21.29 11.97 -13.31
N GLY A 93 20.24 11.20 -13.63
CA GLY A 93 20.27 9.74 -13.73
C GLY A 93 20.75 9.21 -15.08
N LEU A 94 20.68 10.03 -16.15
CA LEU A 94 21.26 9.75 -17.46
C LEU A 94 22.55 10.56 -17.65
N HIS A 95 23.55 10.34 -16.80
CA HIS A 95 24.89 10.83 -17.10
C HIS A 95 25.39 10.13 -18.40
N PRO A 96 26.02 10.85 -19.35
CA PRO A 96 26.48 10.30 -20.64
C PRO A 96 27.69 9.36 -20.51
N ARG A 97 27.57 8.29 -19.72
CA ARG A 97 28.54 7.18 -19.69
C ARG A 97 28.20 6.06 -20.69
N ALA A 98 27.16 6.23 -21.51
CA ALA A 98 26.73 5.22 -22.49
C ALA A 98 27.23 5.47 -23.93
N LEU A 99 28.11 6.45 -24.17
CA LEU A 99 28.66 6.74 -25.51
C LEU A 99 30.20 6.77 -25.58
N GLN A 100 30.87 6.10 -24.64
CA GLN A 100 32.32 5.85 -24.73
C GLN A 100 32.61 4.37 -24.45
N VAL A 101 32.22 3.51 -25.39
CA VAL A 101 32.88 2.22 -25.67
C VAL A 101 32.90 2.05 -27.18
#